data_AF-A0A8B6GJF0-F1
#
_entry.id   AF-A0A8B6GJF0-F1
#
_cell.length_a   1.000
_cell.length_b   1.000
_cell.length_c   1.000
_cell.angle_alpha   90.00
_cell.angle_beta   90.00
_cell.angle_gamma   90.00
#
_symmetry.space_group_name_H-M   'P 1'
#
loop_
_entity.id
_entity.type
_entity.pdbx_description
1 polymer ?
#
loop_
_entity_poly.entity_id
_entity_poly.type
_entity_poly.pdbx_seq_one_letter_code
_entity_poly.pdbx_strand_id
1 'polypeptide(L)'
;MQSVGSIHEGFGSQQNDYTSPKKKKKVCEVEKDKLPFEVQEEIECLYEFVPEVQQHFVVTNKIGEGTFSSVFLARLKHYPDVDQLFALKHIIPTSHPSRIEGELQCLQEIG
;
A
#
# COMPACT_ATOMS: atom_id res chain seq x y z
N MET A 1 -25.86 -59.03 -21.58
CA MET A 1 -25.32 -60.15 -20.78
C MET A 1 -23.92 -60.45 -21.29
N GLN A 2 -22.98 -60.67 -20.35
CA GLN A 2 -21.54 -60.96 -20.53
C GLN A 2 -20.73 -59.71 -20.95
N SER A 3 -19.60 -59.33 -20.34
CA SER A 3 -18.69 -60.07 -19.46
C SER A 3 -17.99 -59.12 -18.46
N VAL A 4 -17.70 -59.66 -17.29
CA VAL A 4 -16.85 -59.10 -16.23
C VAL A 4 -15.36 -59.28 -16.59
N GLY A 5 -14.51 -58.38 -16.11
CA GLY A 5 -13.05 -58.50 -16.14
C GLY A 5 -12.44 -57.72 -14.98
N SER A 6 -11.83 -58.47 -14.06
CA SER A 6 -11.36 -58.08 -12.73
C SER A 6 -9.86 -57.69 -12.69
N ILE A 7 -9.56 -56.73 -11.80
CA ILE A 7 -8.45 -56.69 -10.80
C ILE A 7 -6.98 -56.73 -11.29
N HIS A 8 -6.20 -55.68 -10.96
CA HIS A 8 -5.03 -55.85 -10.08
C HIS A 8 -4.72 -54.58 -9.28
N GLU A 9 -4.35 -54.83 -8.03
CA GLU A 9 -4.08 -53.94 -6.91
C GLU A 9 -2.78 -53.11 -7.01
N GLY A 10 -2.66 -52.13 -6.12
CA GLY A 10 -1.39 -51.47 -5.87
C GLY A 10 -1.44 -50.45 -4.73
N PHE A 11 -1.22 -50.93 -3.49
CA PHE A 11 -0.49 -50.31 -2.37
C PHE A 11 -0.62 -48.78 -2.20
N GLY A 12 -1.13 -48.24 -1.10
CA GLY A 12 -0.60 -48.45 0.24
C GLY A 12 -0.22 -47.08 0.83
N SER A 13 -0.93 -46.70 1.90
CA SER A 13 -0.56 -45.79 2.99
C SER A 13 0.70 -44.92 2.86
N GLN A 14 0.54 -43.61 3.06
CA GLN A 14 1.12 -42.95 4.25
C GLN A 14 0.59 -41.52 4.44
N GLN A 15 -0.05 -41.32 5.59
CA GLN A 15 -0.11 -40.02 6.26
C GLN A 15 1.31 -39.51 6.46
N ASN A 16 1.54 -38.24 6.14
CA ASN A 16 2.71 -37.50 6.55
C ASN A 16 2.23 -36.22 7.21
N ASP A 17 1.94 -36.33 8.51
CA ASP A 17 2.01 -35.23 9.46
C ASP A 17 3.47 -34.80 9.57
N TYR A 18 3.84 -33.69 8.92
CA TYR A 18 5.08 -32.97 9.22
C TYR A 18 4.80 -31.47 9.27
N THR A 19 4.55 -31.03 10.49
CA THR A 19 5.06 -29.81 11.14
C THR A 19 5.66 -28.71 10.25
N SER A 20 5.08 -27.51 10.37
CA SER A 20 5.66 -26.20 10.03
C SER A 20 7.08 -26.00 10.62
N PRO A 21 7.91 -24.98 10.25
CA PRO A 21 7.55 -23.72 9.55
C PRO A 21 8.60 -23.19 8.53
N LYS A 22 8.15 -22.56 7.43
CA LYS A 22 9.01 -21.63 6.65
C LYS A 22 8.28 -20.32 6.36
N LYS A 23 8.47 -19.39 7.30
CA LYS A 23 8.37 -17.92 7.24
C LYS A 23 7.50 -17.35 6.12
N LYS A 24 6.21 -17.17 6.42
CA LYS A 24 5.43 -16.08 5.82
C LYS A 24 6.21 -14.79 6.10
N LYS A 25 6.83 -14.19 5.08
CA LYS A 25 7.22 -12.78 5.16
C LYS A 25 5.91 -12.03 5.40
N LYS A 26 5.82 -11.46 6.59
CA LYS A 26 4.74 -10.60 7.03
C LYS A 26 4.62 -9.50 5.97
N VAL A 27 3.60 -9.59 5.12
CA VAL A 27 3.05 -8.39 4.51
C VAL A 27 2.70 -7.51 5.69
N CYS A 28 3.38 -6.38 5.80
CA CYS A 28 3.07 -5.40 6.83
C CYS A 28 1.70 -4.81 6.47
N GLU A 29 0.63 -5.47 6.91
CA GLU A 29 -0.60 -4.76 7.21
C GLU A 29 -0.22 -3.68 8.21
N VAL A 30 -0.01 -2.47 7.70
CA VAL A 30 0.11 -1.27 8.53
C VAL A 30 -1.30 -1.00 9.04
N GLU A 31 -1.57 -1.50 10.24
CA GLU A 31 -2.80 -1.26 10.97
C GLU A 31 -3.00 0.25 11.10
N LYS A 32 -4.12 0.76 10.55
CA LYS A 32 -4.53 2.17 10.68
C LYS A 32 -4.65 2.62 12.15
N ASP A 33 -4.78 1.67 13.07
CA ASP A 33 -5.03 1.88 14.50
C ASP A 33 -3.81 2.34 15.32
N LYS A 34 -2.66 2.61 14.68
CA LYS A 34 -1.43 3.05 15.38
C LYS A 34 -0.98 4.48 15.09
N LEU A 35 -1.64 5.20 14.19
CA LEU A 35 -1.28 6.61 13.93
C LEU A 35 -1.89 7.53 15.01
N PRO A 36 -1.25 8.66 15.34
CA PRO A 36 -1.85 9.69 16.18
C PRO A 36 -3.09 10.28 15.51
N PHE A 37 -4.16 10.52 16.29
CA PHE A 37 -5.47 10.99 15.80
C PHE A 37 -5.37 12.16 14.81
N GLU A 38 -4.55 13.16 15.12
CA GLU A 38 -4.29 14.33 14.27
C GLU A 38 -3.77 13.96 12.88
N VAL A 39 -2.90 12.95 12.80
CA VAL A 39 -2.37 12.45 11.52
C VAL A 39 -3.46 11.73 10.74
N GLN A 40 -4.37 10.99 11.40
CA GLN A 40 -5.51 10.39 10.70
C GLN A 40 -6.44 11.47 10.13
N GLU A 41 -6.77 12.51 10.90
CA GLU A 41 -7.61 13.62 10.42
C GLU A 41 -6.98 14.34 9.22
N GLU A 42 -5.66 14.58 9.24
CA GLU A 42 -4.96 15.18 8.10
C GLU A 42 -5.01 14.30 6.84
N ILE A 43 -4.90 12.97 7.00
CA ILE A 43 -5.00 12.01 5.90
C ILE A 43 -6.43 11.98 5.35
N GLU A 44 -7.45 12.07 6.22
CA GLU A 44 -8.84 12.16 5.82
C GLU A 44 -9.11 13.44 5.03
N CYS A 45 -8.63 14.60 5.51
CA CYS A 45 -8.67 15.86 4.78
C CYS A 45 -8.02 15.73 3.39
N LEU A 46 -6.83 15.10 3.31
CA LEU A 46 -6.16 14.87 2.03
C LEU A 46 -7.04 14.08 1.05
N TYR A 47 -7.74 13.04 1.51
CA TYR A 47 -8.65 12.27 0.68
C TYR A 47 -9.92 13.05 0.28
N GLU A 48 -10.40 13.95 1.14
CA GLU A 48 -11.52 14.83 0.79
C GLU A 48 -11.14 15.86 -0.28
N PHE A 49 -9.95 16.47 -0.16
CA PHE A 49 -9.47 17.45 -1.13
C PHE A 49 -9.05 16.83 -2.47
N VAL A 50 -8.46 15.63 -2.44
CA VAL A 50 -7.98 14.92 -3.64
C VAL A 50 -8.39 13.43 -3.58
N PRO A 51 -9.65 13.09 -3.93
CA PRO A 51 -10.18 11.74 -3.83
C PRO A 51 -9.38 10.68 -4.60
N GLU A 52 -8.72 11.07 -5.70
CA GLU A 52 -7.87 10.21 -6.50
C GLU A 52 -6.69 9.64 -5.69
N VAL A 53 -6.22 10.37 -4.67
CA VAL A 53 -5.18 9.87 -3.76
C VAL A 53 -5.70 8.64 -3.01
N GLN A 54 -6.95 8.65 -2.54
CA GLN A 54 -7.56 7.50 -1.85
C GLN A 54 -7.79 6.30 -2.79
N GLN A 55 -8.06 6.59 -4.06
CA GLN A 55 -8.27 5.57 -5.08
C GLN A 55 -6.97 4.83 -5.38
N HIS A 56 -5.86 5.55 -5.55
CA HIS A 56 -4.60 4.98 -6.05
C HIS A 56 -3.56 4.65 -4.97
N PHE A 57 -3.61 5.32 -3.83
CA PHE A 57 -2.61 5.20 -2.77
C PHE A 57 -3.21 4.69 -1.46
N VAL A 58 -2.37 3.98 -0.71
CA VAL A 58 -2.58 3.74 0.72
C VAL A 58 -1.58 4.62 1.47
N VAL A 59 -2.07 5.70 2.09
CA VAL A 59 -1.26 6.57 2.93
C VAL A 59 -1.05 5.90 4.29
N THR A 60 0.21 5.73 4.67
CA THR A 60 0.62 4.93 5.85
C THR A 60 1.19 5.76 6.99
N ASN A 61 1.69 6.97 6.73
CA ASN A 61 2.25 7.84 7.76
C ASN A 61 2.38 9.29 7.28
N LYS A 62 2.56 10.23 8.21
CA LYS A 62 3.11 11.57 7.95
C LYS A 62 4.61 11.53 8.22
N ILE A 63 5.42 11.95 7.25
CA ILE A 63 6.88 11.89 7.32
C ILE A 63 7.55 13.26 7.29
N GLY A 64 6.79 14.31 7.03
CA GLY A 64 7.30 15.67 7.03
C GLY A 64 6.20 16.68 7.26
N GLU A 65 6.57 17.77 7.90
CA GLU A 65 5.69 18.92 8.14
C GLU A 65 6.50 20.19 7.94
N GLY A 66 5.91 21.16 7.25
CA GLY A 66 6.45 22.49 7.10
C GLY A 66 5.32 23.50 6.99
N THR A 67 5.66 24.78 7.08
CA THR A 67 4.70 25.90 7.05
C THR A 67 3.76 25.87 5.84
N PHE A 68 4.20 25.31 4.72
CA PHE A 68 3.48 25.34 3.46
C PHE A 68 3.06 23.95 2.95
N SER A 69 3.38 22.89 3.69
CA SER A 69 3.04 21.54 3.24
C SER A 69 3.14 20.49 4.34
N SER A 70 2.29 19.47 4.24
CA SER A 70 2.49 18.17 4.89
C SER A 70 3.01 17.16 3.87
N VAL A 71 3.90 16.26 4.29
CA VAL A 71 4.43 15.18 3.44
C VAL A 71 4.07 13.84 4.05
N PHE A 72 3.41 12.99 3.25
CA PHE A 72 2.93 11.69 3.66
C PHE A 72 3.66 10.55 2.95
N LEU A 73 3.83 9.43 3.64
CA LEU A 73 4.36 8.19 3.07
C LEU A 73 3.20 7.35 2.54
N ALA A 74 3.31 6.88 1.30
CA ALA A 74 2.29 6.09 0.66
C ALA A 74 2.86 4.92 -0.16
N ARG A 75 2.00 3.93 -0.40
CA ARG A 75 2.25 2.81 -1.32
C ARG A 75 1.13 2.73 -2.36
N LEU A 76 1.41 2.11 -3.51
CA LEU A 76 0.39 1.88 -4.53
C LEU A 76 -0.64 0.86 -4.06
N LYS A 77 -1.92 1.14 -4.34
CA LYS A 77 -3.04 0.29 -3.95
C LYS A 77 -3.25 -0.88 -4.92
N HIS A 78 -3.10 -0.61 -6.21
CA HIS A 78 -3.38 -1.57 -7.28
C HIS A 78 -2.18 -2.43 -7.71
N TYR A 79 -0.99 -2.13 -7.19
CA TYR A 79 0.25 -2.84 -7.51
C TYR A 79 0.93 -3.30 -6.21
N PRO A 80 0.36 -4.27 -5.48
CA PRO A 80 0.86 -4.69 -4.18
C PRO A 80 2.24 -5.34 -4.23
N ASP A 81 2.63 -5.88 -5.38
CA ASP A 81 3.96 -6.47 -5.60
C ASP A 81 5.06 -5.41 -5.82
N VAL A 82 4.67 -4.13 -5.96
CA VAL A 82 5.61 -3.01 -6.04
C VAL A 82 5.88 -2.50 -4.63
N ASP A 83 7.05 -2.86 -4.10
CA ASP A 83 7.53 -2.45 -2.77
C ASP A 83 7.98 -0.97 -2.70
N GLN A 84 7.78 -0.20 -3.78
CA GLN A 84 8.16 1.21 -3.83
C GLN A 84 7.27 2.06 -2.93
N LEU A 85 7.91 2.93 -2.15
CA LEU A 85 7.26 3.93 -1.32
C LEU A 85 7.32 5.30 -2.00
N PHE A 86 6.29 6.09 -1.79
CA PHE A 86 6.10 7.40 -2.39
C PHE A 86 5.93 8.46 -1.31
N ALA A 87 6.49 9.64 -1.55
CA ALA A 87 6.22 10.83 -0.75
C ALA A 87 5.11 11.64 -1.43
N LEU A 88 4.00 11.85 -0.74
CA LEU A 88 2.91 12.71 -1.18
C LEU A 88 3.04 14.05 -0.47
N LYS A 89 3.47 15.10 -1.18
CA LYS A 89 3.54 16.46 -0.65
C LYS A 89 2.20 17.16 -0.88
N HIS A 90 1.42 17.30 0.19
CA HIS A 90 0.20 18.09 0.20
C HIS A 90 0.56 19.56 0.44
N ILE A 91 0.49 20.39 -0.59
CA ILE A 91 0.76 21.82 -0.49
C ILE A 91 -0.46 22.50 0.13
N ILE A 92 -0.29 23.11 1.30
CA ILE A 92 -1.32 23.90 1.95
C ILE A 92 -1.50 25.18 1.13
N PRO A 93 -2.74 25.58 0.77
CA PRO A 93 -2.98 26.76 -0.06
C PRO A 93 -2.24 27.99 0.51
N THR A 94 -1.18 28.39 -0.17
CA THR A 94 -0.52 29.68 0.09
C THR A 94 -1.15 30.74 -0.79
N SER A 95 -0.93 32.01 -0.46
CA SER A 95 -1.65 33.15 -1.03
C SER A 95 -1.55 33.33 -2.54
N HIS A 96 -0.68 32.62 -3.29
CA HIS A 96 -0.58 32.80 -4.75
C HIS A 96 -0.30 31.50 -5.54
N PRO A 97 -1.11 31.17 -6.56
CA PRO A 97 -0.94 29.98 -7.41
C PRO A 97 0.44 29.87 -8.09
N SER A 98 1.06 31.01 -8.40
CA SER A 98 2.38 31.04 -9.05
C SER A 98 3.49 30.37 -8.23
N ARG A 99 3.32 30.26 -6.91
CA ARG A 99 4.27 29.54 -6.06
C ARG A 99 4.23 28.03 -6.30
N ILE A 100 3.04 27.48 -6.52
CA ILE A 100 2.85 26.06 -6.84
C ILE A 100 3.44 25.77 -8.21
N GLU A 101 3.14 26.63 -9.19
CA GLU A 101 3.72 26.53 -10.53
C GLU A 101 5.25 26.53 -10.49
N GLY A 102 5.87 27.44 -9.74
CA GLY A 102 7.32 27.49 -9.60
C GLY A 102 7.91 26.22 -8.95
N GLU A 103 7.28 25.66 -7.92
CA GLU A 103 7.74 24.37 -7.35
C GLU A 103 7.64 23.24 -8.38
N LEU A 104 6.55 23.16 -9.14
CA LEU A 104 6.37 22.14 -10.16
C LEU A 104 7.37 22.28 -11.32
N GLN A 105 7.64 23.52 -11.77
CA GLN A 105 8.62 23.79 -12.81
C GLN A 105 10.01 23.32 -12.37
N CYS A 106 10.45 23.69 -11.16
CA CYS A 106 11.71 23.20 -10.62
C CYS A 106 11.77 21.67 -10.59
N LEU A 107 10.74 20.99 -10.09
CA LEU A 107 10.73 19.51 -10.04
C LEU A 107 10.82 18.87 -11.43
N GLN A 108 10.29 19.51 -12.47
CA GLN A 108 10.36 19.00 -13.85
C GLN A 108 11.71 19.28 -14.51
N GLU A 109 12.34 20.41 -14.21
CA GLU A 109 13.61 20.81 -14.84
C GLU A 109 14.84 20.16 -14.20
N ILE A 110 14.82 19.94 -12.88
CA ILE A 110 16.00 19.49 -12.11
C ILE A 110 15.79 18.23 -11.27
N GLY A 111 14.55 17.74 -11.13
CA GLY A 111 14.17 16.65 -10.21
C GLY A 111 14.46 15.23 -10.68
#